data_AF-A0A7J9KSL2-F1
#
_entry.id   AF-A0A7J9KSL2-F1
#
_cell.length_a   1.000
_cell.length_b   1.000
_cell.length_c   1.000
_cell.angle_alpha   90.00
_cell.angle_beta   90.00
_cell.angle_gamma   90.00
#
_symmetry.space_group_name_H-M   'P 1'
#
loop_
_entity.id
_entity.type
_entity.pdbx_description
1 polymer ?
#
loop_
_entity_poly.entity_id
_entity_poly.type
_entity_poly.pdbx_seq_one_letter_code
_entity_poly.pdbx_strand_id
1 'polypeptide(L)'
;RHFLSLSAVTTATLSLSSLLPVTPPPAFAADDEEYVKETSDVIKKVRSTINMDKNDPNVATAVAELRDTSNSWVAKYRREKALLGRPSFREIYSALNAVSGHYISFGPTAPIPAKRKARILEEMDTAEKALLRGR
;
A
#
# COMPACT_ATOMS: atom_id res chain seq x y z
N ARG A 1 19.26 61.15 -64.96
CA ARG A 1 19.34 59.67 -65.06
C ARG A 1 19.01 59.15 -63.66
N HIS A 2 17.75 58.75 -63.42
CA HIS A 2 17.35 57.35 -63.16
C HIS A 2 17.71 56.92 -61.73
N PHE A 3 16.89 56.29 -60.89
CA PHE A 3 15.49 55.88 -60.85
C PHE A 3 15.18 55.56 -59.36
N LEU A 4 13.89 55.48 -59.03
CA LEU A 4 13.30 55.09 -57.75
C LEU A 4 13.67 53.67 -57.26
N SER A 5 13.41 53.44 -55.95
CA SER A 5 12.84 52.21 -55.36
C SER A 5 13.80 51.06 -54.96
N LEU A 6 13.72 50.55 -53.73
CA LEU A 6 12.81 49.45 -53.32
C LEU A 6 13.12 48.96 -51.88
N SER A 7 12.07 48.73 -51.10
CA SER A 7 12.06 48.15 -49.75
C SER A 7 12.57 46.71 -49.71
N ALA A 8 13.11 46.27 -48.55
CA ALA A 8 13.02 44.88 -48.11
C ALA A 8 13.04 44.79 -46.58
N VAL A 9 11.84 44.67 -45.99
CA VAL A 9 11.61 44.16 -44.64
C VAL A 9 11.71 42.64 -44.72
N THR A 10 12.59 42.03 -43.94
CA THR A 10 12.62 40.57 -43.74
C THR A 10 12.33 40.26 -42.29
N THR A 11 11.05 40.09 -41.98
CA THR A 11 10.55 39.41 -40.78
C THR A 11 10.75 37.91 -40.95
N ALA A 12 11.81 37.36 -40.37
CA ALA A 12 11.98 35.91 -40.24
C ALA A 12 11.27 35.43 -38.97
N THR A 13 10.23 34.64 -39.18
CA THR A 13 9.31 34.07 -38.20
C THR A 13 10.03 33.12 -37.23
N LEU A 14 9.95 33.39 -35.93
CA LEU A 14 10.28 32.44 -34.87
C LEU A 14 9.21 31.34 -34.84
N SER A 15 9.54 30.17 -35.38
CA SER A 15 8.74 28.95 -35.24
C SER A 15 8.84 28.46 -33.79
N LEU A 16 7.82 28.76 -32.98
CA LEU A 16 7.65 28.20 -31.65
C LEU A 16 7.13 26.77 -31.79
N SER A 17 8.04 25.80 -31.84
CA SER A 17 7.70 24.38 -31.74
C SER A 17 7.19 24.08 -30.34
N SER A 18 5.89 23.86 -30.22
CA SER A 18 5.18 23.46 -29.02
C SER A 18 5.64 22.07 -28.57
N LEU A 19 6.67 21.99 -27.74
CA LEU A 19 7.00 20.79 -26.99
C LEU A 19 5.92 20.62 -25.91
N LEU A 20 4.94 19.74 -26.15
CA LEU A 20 4.06 19.27 -25.09
C LEU A 20 4.90 18.51 -24.07
N PRO A 21 4.88 18.88 -22.78
CA PRO A 21 5.53 18.07 -21.76
C PRO A 21 4.75 16.76 -21.63
N VAL A 22 5.35 15.66 -22.08
CA VAL A 22 4.97 14.33 -21.61
C VAL A 22 5.32 14.30 -20.12
N THR A 23 4.35 14.61 -19.27
CA THR A 23 4.46 14.38 -17.84
C THR A 23 4.28 12.88 -17.62
N PRO A 24 5.32 12.13 -17.18
CA PRO A 24 5.10 10.78 -16.73
C PRO A 24 4.08 10.80 -15.58
N PRO A 25 3.21 9.78 -15.46
CA PRO A 25 2.29 9.69 -14.34
C PRO A 25 3.08 9.80 -13.02
N PRO A 26 2.54 10.49 -12.01
CA PRO A 26 3.22 10.66 -10.74
C PRO A 26 3.53 9.27 -10.16
N ALA A 27 4.80 9.00 -9.86
CA ALA A 27 5.26 7.74 -9.25
C ALA A 27 4.43 7.34 -8.01
N PHE A 28 3.86 8.33 -7.31
CA PHE A 28 2.94 8.15 -6.18
C PHE A 28 1.69 7.31 -6.48
N ALA A 29 1.17 7.31 -7.71
CA ALA A 29 -0.02 6.53 -8.05
C ALA A 29 0.29 5.03 -8.09
N ALA A 30 1.47 4.66 -8.62
CA ALA A 30 1.94 3.29 -8.63
C ALA A 30 2.20 2.78 -7.20
N ASP A 31 2.79 3.62 -6.34
CA ASP A 31 3.05 3.29 -4.93
C ASP A 31 1.75 3.11 -4.12
N ASP A 32 0.69 3.87 -4.43
CA ASP A 32 -0.60 3.78 -3.75
C ASP A 32 -1.38 2.51 -4.16
N GLU A 33 -1.41 2.19 -5.46
CA GLU A 33 -2.00 0.94 -5.95
C GLU A 33 -1.28 -0.29 -5.39
N GLU A 34 0.05 -0.25 -5.33
CA GLU A 34 0.84 -1.32 -4.73
C GLU A 34 0.56 -1.43 -3.23
N TYR A 35 0.49 -0.31 -2.50
CA TYR A 35 0.10 -0.30 -1.09
C TYR A 35 -1.28 -0.91 -0.87
N VAL A 36 -2.28 -0.55 -1.67
CA VAL A 36 -3.63 -1.11 -1.61
C VAL A 36 -3.60 -2.61 -1.85
N LYS A 37 -2.88 -3.05 -2.88
CA LYS A 37 -2.76 -4.48 -3.21
C LYS A 37 -2.10 -5.27 -2.08
N GLU A 38 -0.90 -4.88 -1.64
CA GLU A 38 -0.15 -5.63 -0.64
C GLU A 38 -0.82 -5.60 0.73
N THR A 39 -1.43 -4.48 1.11
CA THR A 39 -2.18 -4.39 2.38
C THR A 39 -3.45 -5.25 2.33
N SER A 40 -4.12 -5.34 1.18
CA SER A 40 -5.25 -6.27 0.99
C SER A 40 -4.81 -7.73 1.11
N ASP A 41 -3.64 -8.07 0.59
CA ASP A 41 -3.07 -9.43 0.68
C ASP A 41 -2.74 -9.78 2.14
N VAL A 42 -2.18 -8.84 2.91
CA VAL A 42 -1.97 -8.99 4.36
C VAL A 42 -3.28 -9.22 5.10
N ILE A 43 -4.31 -8.40 4.84
CA ILE A 43 -5.64 -8.53 5.47
C ILE A 43 -6.23 -9.91 5.22
N LYS A 44 -6.18 -10.39 3.97
CA LYS A 44 -6.65 -11.74 3.61
C LYS A 44 -5.87 -12.81 4.36
N LYS A 45 -4.54 -12.69 4.46
CA LYS A 45 -3.70 -13.64 5.17
C LYS A 45 -3.99 -13.68 6.68
N VAL A 46 -4.18 -12.52 7.31
CA VAL A 46 -4.61 -12.45 8.72
C VAL A 46 -5.93 -13.18 8.90
N ARG A 47 -6.94 -12.85 8.08
CA ARG A 47 -8.27 -13.47 8.14
C ARG A 47 -8.23 -14.98 7.92
N SER A 48 -7.44 -15.47 6.97
CA SER A 48 -7.33 -16.91 6.71
C SER A 48 -6.68 -17.62 7.89
N THR A 49 -5.54 -17.12 8.38
CA THR A 49 -4.75 -17.80 9.42
C THR A 49 -5.48 -17.87 10.75
N ILE A 50 -6.11 -16.77 11.21
CA ILE A 50 -6.78 -16.76 12.51
C ILE A 50 -8.14 -17.48 12.50
N ASN A 51 -8.66 -17.83 11.32
CA ASN A 51 -9.88 -18.61 11.14
C ASN A 51 -9.65 -20.11 10.91
N MET A 52 -8.41 -20.57 10.82
CA MET A 52 -8.12 -21.99 10.71
C MET A 52 -8.58 -22.76 11.95
N ASP A 53 -8.96 -24.02 11.74
CA ASP A 53 -9.26 -24.93 12.86
C ASP A 53 -7.98 -25.21 13.64
N LYS A 54 -8.06 -25.20 14.97
CA LYS A 54 -6.88 -25.41 15.85
C LYS A 54 -6.25 -26.80 15.70
N ASN A 55 -6.98 -27.77 15.16
CA ASN A 55 -6.49 -29.12 14.92
C ASN A 55 -6.02 -29.32 13.47
N ASP A 56 -6.10 -28.28 12.61
CA ASP A 56 -5.60 -28.36 11.24
C ASP A 56 -4.06 -28.46 11.27
N PRO A 57 -3.46 -29.48 10.63
CA PRO A 57 -2.01 -29.65 10.62
C PRO A 57 -1.27 -28.48 9.96
N ASN A 58 -1.95 -27.67 9.15
CA ASN A 58 -1.36 -26.55 8.42
C ASN A 58 -1.30 -25.24 9.23
N VAL A 59 -1.85 -25.19 10.45
CA VAL A 59 -1.87 -23.95 11.26
C VAL A 59 -0.46 -23.39 11.46
N ALA A 60 0.50 -24.25 11.79
CA ALA A 60 1.88 -23.82 12.02
C ALA A 60 2.50 -23.19 10.77
N THR A 61 2.27 -23.79 9.60
CA THR A 61 2.72 -23.26 8.31
C THR A 61 2.04 -21.93 7.99
N ALA A 62 0.72 -21.83 8.17
CA ALA A 62 -0.03 -20.61 7.90
C ALA A 62 0.37 -19.45 8.84
N VAL A 63 0.74 -19.74 10.08
CA VAL A 63 1.28 -18.74 11.01
C VAL A 63 2.69 -18.30 10.61
N ALA A 64 3.54 -19.22 10.15
CA ALA A 64 4.86 -18.87 9.63
C ALA A 64 4.75 -17.97 8.39
N GLU A 65 3.90 -18.32 7.43
CA GLU A 65 3.64 -17.50 6.24
C GLU A 65 3.04 -16.14 6.58
N LEU A 66 2.12 -16.08 7.56
CA LEU A 66 1.57 -14.82 8.05
C LEU A 66 2.68 -13.94 8.65
N ARG A 67 3.57 -14.52 9.46
CA ARG A 67 4.69 -13.80 10.06
C ARG A 67 5.60 -13.21 8.99
N ASP A 68 5.95 -14.00 7.98
CA ASP A 68 6.84 -13.56 6.91
C ASP A 68 6.18 -12.47 6.04
N THR A 69 4.89 -12.64 5.71
CA THR A 69 4.08 -11.62 5.02
C THR A 69 4.02 -10.32 5.82
N SER A 70 3.79 -10.41 7.13
CA SER A 70 3.71 -9.27 8.05
C SER A 70 5.04 -8.54 8.14
N ASN A 71 6.14 -9.27 8.26
CA ASN A 71 7.50 -8.70 8.33
C ASN A 71 7.86 -7.95 7.05
N SER A 72 7.56 -8.54 5.88
CA SER A 72 7.79 -7.88 4.58
C SER A 72 6.99 -6.59 4.46
N TRP A 73 5.69 -6.63 4.79
CA TRP A 73 4.83 -5.45 4.74
C TRP A 73 5.31 -4.34 5.70
N VAL A 74 5.65 -4.70 6.94
CA VAL A 74 6.18 -3.74 7.94
C VAL A 74 7.52 -3.16 7.48
N ALA A 75 8.44 -3.99 6.97
CA ALA A 75 9.75 -3.54 6.52
C ALA A 75 9.63 -2.54 5.37
N LYS A 76 8.67 -2.75 4.46
CA LYS A 76 8.39 -1.87 3.32
C LYS A 76 7.74 -0.56 3.75
N TYR A 77 6.62 -0.62 4.47
CA TYR A 77 5.77 0.56 4.66
C TYR A 77 6.02 1.35 5.95
N ARG A 78 6.72 0.80 6.96
CA ARG A 78 6.91 1.51 8.24
C ARG A 78 7.75 2.80 8.13
N ARG A 79 8.59 2.92 7.11
CA ARG A 79 9.43 4.11 6.88
C ARG A 79 8.77 5.12 5.95
N GLU A 80 7.64 4.77 5.34
CA GLU A 80 6.92 5.62 4.39
C GLU A 80 6.11 6.69 5.14
N LYS A 81 6.68 7.90 5.22
CA LYS A 81 6.10 9.03 5.98
C LYS A 81 4.68 9.38 5.52
N ALA A 82 4.38 9.22 4.24
CA ALA A 82 3.05 9.47 3.67
C ALA A 82 1.97 8.50 4.20
N LEU A 83 2.37 7.30 4.65
CA LEU A 83 1.46 6.28 5.16
C LEU A 83 1.25 6.35 6.67
N LEU A 84 2.18 6.93 7.43
CA LEU A 84 2.08 6.97 8.91
C LEU A 84 0.80 7.68 9.42
N GLY A 85 0.26 8.63 8.66
CA GLY A 85 -0.99 9.33 8.99
C GLY A 85 -2.25 8.54 8.63
N ARG A 86 -2.14 7.54 7.76
CA ARG A 86 -3.27 6.80 7.19
C ARG A 86 -3.93 5.88 8.22
N PRO A 87 -5.26 6.01 8.46
CA PRO A 87 -5.99 5.02 9.23
C PRO A 87 -5.71 3.57 8.83
N SER A 88 -5.71 3.21 7.54
CA SER A 88 -5.43 1.83 7.11
C SER A 88 -4.09 1.32 7.64
N PHE A 89 -3.02 2.11 7.49
CA PHE A 89 -1.69 1.73 7.97
C PHE A 89 -1.67 1.49 9.48
N ARG A 90 -2.23 2.42 10.26
CA ARG A 90 -2.20 2.35 11.73
C ARG A 90 -2.98 1.15 12.27
N GLU A 91 -4.18 0.90 11.73
CA GLU A 91 -5.01 -0.22 12.16
C GLU A 91 -4.37 -1.57 11.80
N ILE A 92 -3.83 -1.73 10.58
CA ILE A 92 -3.11 -2.96 10.20
C ILE A 92 -1.88 -3.17 11.06
N TYR A 93 -1.06 -2.13 11.28
CA TYR A 93 0.13 -2.25 12.10
C TYR A 93 -0.20 -2.66 13.55
N SER A 94 -1.28 -2.11 14.12
CA SER A 94 -1.77 -2.50 15.45
C SER A 94 -2.17 -3.98 15.49
N ALA A 95 -3.01 -4.41 14.55
CA ALA A 95 -3.48 -5.79 14.49
C ALA A 95 -2.34 -6.80 14.26
N LEU A 96 -1.38 -6.48 13.39
CA LEU A 96 -0.20 -7.31 13.15
C LEU A 96 0.63 -7.49 14.42
N ASN A 97 0.80 -6.44 15.22
CA ASN A 97 1.48 -6.55 16.52
C ASN A 97 0.69 -7.40 17.51
N ALA A 98 -0.64 -7.28 17.54
CA ALA A 98 -1.49 -8.09 18.41
C ALA A 98 -1.41 -9.59 18.06
N VAL A 99 -1.43 -9.93 16.77
CA VAL A 99 -1.31 -11.30 16.27
C VAL A 99 0.09 -11.86 16.51
N SER A 100 1.13 -11.10 16.12
CA SER A 100 2.52 -11.52 16.28
C SER A 100 2.88 -11.72 17.74
N GLY A 101 2.47 -10.80 18.62
CA GLY A 101 2.69 -10.91 20.06
C GLY A 101 2.06 -12.17 20.64
N HIS A 102 0.85 -12.54 20.21
CA HIS A 102 0.22 -13.79 20.64
C HIS A 102 1.04 -15.02 20.23
N TYR A 103 1.39 -15.17 18.95
CA TYR A 103 2.10 -16.35 18.48
C TYR A 103 3.54 -16.45 19.01
N ILE A 104 4.19 -15.30 19.26
CA ILE A 104 5.51 -15.27 19.93
C ILE A 104 5.39 -15.76 21.38
N SER A 105 4.37 -15.32 22.12
CA SER A 105 4.21 -15.69 23.53
C SER A 105 3.69 -17.10 23.76
N PHE A 106 2.80 -17.60 22.90
CA PHE A 106 2.06 -18.85 23.12
C PHE A 106 2.38 -19.97 22.13
N GLY A 107 3.13 -19.68 21.06
CA GLY A 107 3.46 -20.63 20.01
C GLY A 107 2.47 -20.63 18.84
N PRO A 108 2.86 -21.17 17.68
CA PRO A 108 2.13 -21.00 16.42
C PRO A 108 0.81 -21.76 16.34
N THR A 109 0.59 -22.78 17.17
CA THR A 109 -0.65 -23.57 17.22
C THR A 109 -1.60 -23.09 18.32
N ALA A 110 -1.21 -22.09 19.11
CA ALA A 110 -2.03 -21.60 20.21
C ALA A 110 -3.23 -20.80 19.68
N PRO A 111 -4.47 -21.19 20.02
CA PRO A 111 -5.65 -20.48 19.55
C PRO A 111 -5.70 -19.06 20.12
N ILE A 112 -6.01 -18.08 19.28
CA ILE A 112 -6.24 -16.70 19.73
C ILE A 112 -7.54 -16.66 20.55
N PRO A 113 -7.55 -16.05 21.75
CA PRO A 113 -8.76 -15.92 22.56
C PRO A 113 -9.90 -15.26 21.77
N ALA A 114 -11.12 -15.82 21.87
CA ALA A 114 -12.25 -15.44 21.02
C ALA A 114 -12.54 -13.92 20.99
N LYS A 115 -12.50 -13.25 22.15
CA LYS A 115 -12.69 -11.79 22.24
C LYS A 115 -11.58 -11.00 21.53
N ARG A 116 -10.34 -11.48 21.58
CA ARG A 116 -9.20 -10.87 20.88
C ARG A 116 -9.32 -11.10 19.37
N LYS A 117 -9.66 -12.32 18.96
CA LYS A 117 -9.91 -12.67 17.55
C LYS A 117 -11.01 -11.79 16.94
N ALA A 118 -12.13 -11.63 17.62
CA ALA A 118 -13.23 -10.79 17.17
C ALA A 118 -12.79 -9.32 16.94
N ARG A 119 -12.01 -8.76 17.88
CA ARG A 119 -11.45 -7.41 17.74
C ARG A 119 -10.50 -7.31 16.55
N ILE A 120 -9.59 -8.26 16.37
CA ILE A 120 -8.66 -8.26 15.23
C ILE A 120 -9.43 -8.29 13.90
N LEU A 121 -10.50 -9.09 13.81
CA LEU A 121 -11.33 -9.14 12.60
C LEU A 121 -12.06 -7.81 12.35
N GLU A 122 -12.56 -7.15 13.38
CA GLU A 122 -13.16 -5.81 13.28
C GLU A 122 -12.14 -4.74 12.85
N GLU A 123 -10.92 -4.80 13.38
CA GLU A 123 -9.80 -3.95 12.96
C GLU A 123 -9.45 -4.19 11.48
N MET A 124 -9.44 -5.45 11.01
CA MET A 124 -9.26 -5.77 9.58
C MET A 124 -10.36 -5.17 8.70
N ASP A 125 -11.61 -5.28 9.11
CA ASP A 125 -12.75 -4.72 8.35
C ASP A 125 -12.69 -3.20 8.28
N THR A 126 -12.31 -2.56 9.38
CA THR A 126 -12.16 -1.10 9.45
C THR A 126 -10.98 -0.63 8.61
N ALA A 127 -9.85 -1.32 8.69
CA ALA A 127 -8.67 -1.03 7.90
C ALA A 127 -8.91 -1.20 6.40
N GLU A 128 -9.57 -2.29 5.97
CA GLU A 128 -9.91 -2.53 4.57
C GLU A 128 -10.81 -1.43 4.00
N LYS A 129 -11.84 -1.02 4.77
CA LYS A 129 -12.71 0.10 4.37
C LYS A 129 -11.95 1.43 4.28
N ALA A 130 -10.96 1.66 5.13
CA ALA A 130 -10.11 2.85 5.03
C ALA A 130 -9.21 2.78 3.79
N LEU A 131 -8.55 1.64 3.59
CA LEU A 131 -7.64 1.35 2.48
C LEU A 131 -8.28 1.60 1.12
N LEU A 132 -9.48 1.05 0.91
CA LEU A 132 -10.23 1.20 -0.35
C LEU A 132 -10.72 2.64 -0.61
N ARG A 133 -10.63 3.52 0.39
CA ARG A 133 -10.93 4.96 0.27
C ARG A 133 -9.66 5.82 0.19
N GLY A 134 -8.49 5.21 0.03
CA GLY A 134 -7.19 5.90 0.02
C GLY A 134 -6.82 6.49 1.39
N ARG A 135 -7.37 5.95 2.47
CA ARG A 135 -7.18 6.45 3.84
C ARG A 135 -6.44 5.48 4.70
#